data_AF-A0A918VH95-F1
#
_entry.id   AF-A0A918VH95-F1
#
_cell.length_a   1.000
_cell.length_b   1.000
_cell.length_c   1.000
_cell.angle_alpha   90.00
_cell.angle_beta   90.00
_cell.angle_gamma   90.00
#
_symmetry.space_group_name_H-M   'P 1'
#
loop_
_entity.id
_entity.type
_entity.pdbx_description
1 polymer ?
#
loop_
_entity_poly.entity_id
_entity_poly.type
_entity_poly.pdbx_seq_one_letter_code
_entity_poly.pdbx_strand_id
1 'polypeptide(L)'
;MSEAAGITTVFIPLVIRKRNGRPRIAPPDDYVANDDNGGVDPHIMRALALAWSWKRKLGTGEASCNQDIATAEGLTAAYVGRVVRLAYLAPNVLHKLLIERNAPAVRLKDLWYAIDLPWAEQDAAIYKTRTVPSN
;
A
#
# COMPACT_ATOMS: atom_id res chain seq x y z
N MET A 1 -24.74 30.20 -46.82
CA MET A 1 -23.30 30.26 -46.45
C MET A 1 -23.15 29.35 -45.24
N SER A 2 -22.52 28.19 -45.42
CA SER A 2 -22.44 27.12 -44.41
C SER A 2 -21.22 27.37 -43.52
N GLU A 3 -21.46 27.58 -42.22
CA GLU A 3 -20.42 27.75 -41.21
C GLU A 3 -19.75 26.38 -40.96
N ALA A 4 -18.50 26.23 -41.37
CA ALA A 4 -17.72 25.01 -41.13
C ALA A 4 -17.26 25.01 -39.67
N ALA A 5 -17.63 23.98 -38.92
CA ALA A 5 -17.22 23.79 -37.54
C ALA A 5 -15.68 23.83 -37.42
N GLY A 6 -15.16 24.84 -36.73
CA GLY A 6 -13.72 25.09 -36.60
C GLY A 6 -13.03 23.99 -35.78
N ILE A 7 -12.04 23.34 -36.38
CA ILE A 7 -11.16 22.39 -35.69
C ILE A 7 -10.18 23.18 -34.83
N THR A 8 -10.16 22.92 -33.53
CA THR A 8 -9.15 23.48 -32.61
C THR A 8 -8.04 22.47 -32.42
N THR A 9 -6.85 22.79 -32.90
CA THR A 9 -5.65 21.97 -32.71
C THR A 9 -4.88 22.47 -31.49
N VAL A 10 -4.76 21.61 -30.47
CA VAL A 10 -3.98 21.91 -29.25
C VAL A 10 -2.62 21.21 -29.34
N PHE A 11 -1.54 21.96 -29.13
CA PHE A 11 -0.19 21.41 -29.01
C PHE A 11 0.18 21.25 -27.54
N ILE A 12 0.49 20.02 -27.13
CA ILE A 12 0.88 19.69 -25.76
C ILE A 12 2.34 19.18 -25.80
N PRO A 13 3.31 19.91 -25.22
CA PRO A 13 4.68 19.43 -25.14
C PRO A 13 4.76 18.27 -24.14
N LEU A 14 5.06 17.07 -24.62
CA LEU A 14 5.16 15.84 -23.81
C LEU A 14 6.60 15.35 -23.81
N VAL A 15 7.14 15.06 -22.63
CA VAL A 15 8.45 14.42 -22.47
C VAL A 15 8.22 12.92 -22.23
N ILE A 16 8.79 12.03 -23.03
CA ILE A 16 8.65 10.58 -22.85
C ILE A 16 9.92 10.03 -22.21
N ARG A 17 9.80 9.35 -21.06
CA ARG A 17 10.89 8.65 -20.37
C ARG A 17 10.63 7.14 -20.33
N LYS A 18 11.68 6.32 -20.31
CA LYS A 18 11.56 4.85 -20.17
C LYS A 18 11.71 4.44 -18.71
N ARG A 19 10.74 3.70 -18.16
CA ARG A 19 10.83 3.02 -16.85
C ARG A 19 10.71 1.52 -17.08
N ASN A 20 11.76 0.75 -16.77
CA ASN A 20 11.84 -0.69 -17.01
C ASN A 20 11.53 -1.09 -18.47
N GLY A 21 12.03 -0.33 -19.45
CA GLY A 21 11.79 -0.57 -20.87
C GLY A 21 10.42 -0.13 -21.40
N ARG A 22 9.46 0.22 -20.53
CA ARG A 22 8.14 0.73 -20.93
C ARG A 22 8.16 2.27 -21.03
N PRO A 23 7.73 2.87 -22.15
CA PRO A 23 7.62 4.32 -22.25
C PRO A 23 6.52 4.83 -21.31
N ARG A 24 6.82 5.93 -20.62
CA ARG A 24 5.92 6.68 -19.73
C ARG A 24 6.04 8.15 -20.07
N ILE A 25 4.91 8.85 -20.11
CA ILE A 25 4.89 10.31 -20.20
C ILE A 25 5.41 10.86 -18.87
N ALA A 26 6.46 11.66 -18.92
CA ALA A 26 6.99 12.36 -17.77
C ALA A 26 6.07 13.54 -17.46
N PRO A 27 5.72 13.75 -16.19
CA PRO A 27 4.96 14.91 -15.80
C PRO A 27 5.77 16.22 -16.00
N PRO A 28 5.09 17.38 -16.10
CA PRO A 28 5.73 18.71 -16.15
C PRO A 28 6.68 18.99 -14.99
N ASP A 29 7.63 19.90 -15.13
CA ASP A 29 8.63 20.21 -14.09
C ASP A 29 8.03 20.84 -12.82
N ASP A 30 6.88 21.52 -12.96
CA ASP A 30 6.06 22.09 -11.88
C ASP A 30 4.99 21.11 -11.36
N TYR A 31 4.96 19.88 -11.89
CA TYR A 31 4.10 18.83 -11.38
C TYR A 31 4.60 18.38 -10.02
N VAL A 32 3.96 18.90 -8.98
CA VAL A 32 3.92 18.22 -7.69
C VAL A 32 3.13 16.95 -7.94
N ALA A 33 3.84 15.81 -7.94
CA ALA A 33 3.16 14.53 -7.95
C ALA A 33 2.16 14.52 -6.81
N ASN A 34 0.87 14.49 -7.14
CA ASN A 34 -0.11 13.92 -6.22
C ASN A 34 0.20 12.44 -6.18
N ASP A 35 1.22 12.06 -5.40
CA ASP A 35 1.42 10.80 -4.71
C ASP A 35 0.99 9.48 -5.40
N ASP A 36 0.96 9.40 -6.72
CA ASP A 36 0.96 8.13 -7.45
C ASP A 36 2.24 7.32 -7.12
N ASN A 37 3.18 7.96 -6.43
CA ASN A 37 4.38 7.38 -5.85
C ASN A 37 4.57 7.70 -4.34
N GLY A 38 3.59 8.32 -3.67
CA GLY A 38 3.62 8.82 -2.27
C GLY A 38 2.56 8.22 -1.33
N GLY A 39 1.66 7.36 -1.84
CA GLY A 39 0.74 6.60 -1.01
C GLY A 39 1.36 5.36 -0.34
N VAL A 40 0.56 4.66 0.47
CA VAL A 40 0.94 3.37 1.06
C VAL A 40 1.35 2.36 -0.01
N ASP A 41 2.48 1.69 0.22
CA ASP A 41 2.99 0.61 -0.65
C ASP A 41 1.87 -0.38 -1.02
N PRO A 42 1.61 -0.65 -2.32
CA PRO A 42 0.58 -1.59 -2.77
C PRO A 42 0.69 -2.98 -2.14
N HIS A 43 1.90 -3.43 -1.81
CA HIS A 43 2.12 -4.72 -1.12
C HIS A 43 1.60 -4.68 0.31
N ILE A 44 1.75 -3.56 1.03
CA ILE A 44 1.18 -3.35 2.37
C ILE A 44 -0.35 -3.34 2.28
N MET A 45 -0.89 -2.62 1.29
CA MET A 45 -2.34 -2.56 1.06
C MET A 45 -2.92 -3.95 0.77
N ARG A 46 -2.24 -4.74 -0.08
CA ARG A 46 -2.66 -6.10 -0.40
C ARG A 46 -2.56 -7.03 0.80
N ALA A 47 -1.51 -6.92 1.61
CA ALA A 47 -1.37 -7.69 2.84
C ALA A 47 -2.49 -7.39 3.84
N LEU A 48 -2.87 -6.12 4.00
CA LEU A 48 -4.01 -5.72 4.83
C LEU A 48 -5.34 -6.29 4.29
N ALA A 49 -5.58 -6.23 2.99
CA ALA A 49 -6.78 -6.81 2.39
C ALA A 49 -6.86 -8.33 2.65
N LEU A 50 -5.75 -9.05 2.48
CA LEU A 50 -5.67 -10.48 2.81
C LEU A 50 -5.91 -10.74 4.30
N ALA A 51 -5.31 -9.94 5.18
CA ALA A 51 -5.47 -10.06 6.63
C ALA A 51 -6.94 -10.01 7.04
N TRP A 52 -7.69 -9.04 6.52
CA TRP A 52 -9.12 -8.90 6.81
C TRP A 52 -9.99 -9.97 6.15
N SER A 53 -9.66 -10.38 4.92
CA SER A 53 -10.33 -11.49 4.23
C SER A 53 -10.19 -12.79 5.03
N TRP A 54 -8.96 -13.15 5.39
CA TRP A 54 -8.67 -14.38 6.14
C TRP A 54 -9.19 -14.32 7.58
N LYS A 55 -9.11 -13.17 8.26
CA LYS A 55 -9.78 -12.97 9.56
C LYS A 55 -11.28 -13.21 9.45
N ARG A 56 -11.93 -12.75 8.37
CA ARG A 56 -13.35 -13.00 8.14
C ARG A 56 -13.61 -14.50 7.95
N LYS A 57 -12.84 -15.20 7.11
CA LYS A 57 -12.99 -16.65 6.88
C LYS A 57 -12.88 -17.46 8.18
N LEU A 58 -11.95 -17.09 9.06
CA LEU A 58 -11.82 -17.71 10.39
C LEU A 58 -13.02 -17.37 11.29
N GLY A 59 -13.48 -16.11 11.27
CA GLY A 59 -14.61 -15.66 12.08
C GLY A 59 -15.98 -16.22 11.64
N THR A 60 -16.14 -16.52 10.35
CA THR A 60 -17.36 -17.13 9.78
C THR A 60 -17.35 -18.65 9.82
N GLY A 61 -16.21 -19.28 10.18
CA GLY A 61 -16.04 -20.74 10.14
C GLY A 61 -15.85 -21.32 8.74
N GLU A 62 -15.65 -20.50 7.70
CA GLU A 62 -15.28 -20.96 6.35
C GLU A 62 -13.90 -21.66 6.36
N ALA A 63 -13.03 -21.23 7.27
CA ALA A 63 -11.80 -21.93 7.63
C ALA A 63 -11.80 -22.23 9.13
N SER A 64 -11.42 -23.44 9.51
CA SER A 64 -11.34 -23.85 10.92
C SER A 64 -10.03 -23.41 11.55
N CYS A 65 -8.96 -23.33 10.76
CA CYS A 65 -7.64 -22.89 11.23
C CYS A 65 -6.78 -22.24 10.14
N ASN A 66 -5.63 -21.70 10.55
CA ASN A 66 -4.65 -21.13 9.62
C ASN A 66 -4.12 -22.15 8.60
N GLN A 67 -4.11 -23.45 8.93
CA GLN A 67 -3.67 -24.50 8.02
C GLN A 67 -4.64 -24.68 6.84
N ASP A 68 -5.94 -24.53 7.06
CA ASP A 68 -6.95 -24.64 5.99
C ASP A 68 -6.75 -23.52 4.96
N ILE A 69 -6.55 -22.29 5.44
CA ILE A 69 -6.27 -21.13 4.59
C ILE A 69 -4.93 -21.32 3.86
N ALA A 70 -3.92 -21.83 4.54
CA ALA A 70 -2.60 -22.08 3.96
C ALA A 70 -2.68 -23.09 2.80
N THR A 71 -3.41 -24.19 2.99
CA THR A 71 -3.66 -25.19 1.95
C THR A 71 -4.42 -24.60 0.76
N ALA A 72 -5.46 -23.80 1.02
CA ALA A 72 -6.28 -23.17 -0.02
C ALA A 72 -5.51 -22.15 -0.87
N GLU A 73 -4.58 -21.40 -0.27
CA GLU A 73 -3.82 -20.33 -0.93
C GLU A 73 -2.43 -20.81 -1.43
N GLY A 74 -2.04 -22.05 -1.15
CA GLY A 74 -0.70 -22.57 -1.51
C GLY A 74 0.44 -21.92 -0.70
N LEU A 75 0.17 -21.56 0.55
CA LEU A 75 1.09 -20.83 1.43
C LEU A 75 1.42 -21.66 2.67
N THR A 76 2.29 -21.13 3.54
CA THR A 76 2.57 -21.76 4.84
C THR A 76 1.64 -21.22 5.92
N ALA A 77 1.24 -22.06 6.88
CA ALA A 77 0.40 -21.63 8.01
C ALA A 77 1.06 -20.51 8.84
N ALA A 78 2.39 -20.52 8.94
CA ALA A 78 3.15 -19.45 9.59
C ALA A 78 3.01 -18.10 8.87
N TYR A 79 3.04 -18.09 7.53
CA TYR A 79 2.82 -16.88 6.75
C TYR A 79 1.39 -16.37 6.90
N VAL A 80 0.39 -17.26 6.78
CA VAL A 80 -1.02 -16.92 7.01
C VAL A 80 -1.21 -16.30 8.40
N GLY A 81 -0.66 -16.93 9.43
CA GLY A 81 -0.71 -16.43 10.79
C GLY A 81 -0.14 -15.02 10.92
N ARG A 82 1.02 -14.74 10.30
CA ARG A 82 1.59 -13.38 10.30
C ARG A 82 0.65 -12.37 9.63
N VAL A 83 0.16 -12.68 8.43
CA VAL A 83 -0.74 -11.80 7.66
C VAL A 83 -2.02 -11.51 8.43
N VAL A 84 -2.71 -12.52 8.96
CA VAL A 84 -3.95 -12.34 9.73
C VAL A 84 -3.75 -11.38 10.90
N ARG A 85 -2.57 -11.39 11.54
CA ARG A 85 -2.28 -10.48 12.65
C ARG A 85 -2.23 -9.00 12.26
N LEU A 86 -2.01 -8.65 10.99
CA LEU A 86 -2.09 -7.25 10.52
C LEU A 86 -3.50 -6.65 10.69
N ALA A 87 -4.55 -7.49 10.70
CA ALA A 87 -5.91 -7.04 10.95
C ALA A 87 -6.13 -6.55 12.39
N TYR A 88 -5.12 -6.67 13.26
CA TYR A 88 -5.13 -6.25 14.66
C TYR A 88 -4.08 -5.17 14.97
N LEU A 89 -3.58 -4.48 13.93
CA LEU A 89 -2.82 -3.24 14.11
C LEU A 89 -3.64 -2.20 14.89
N ALA A 90 -2.93 -1.29 15.55
CA ALA A 90 -3.54 -0.22 16.31
C ALA A 90 -4.50 0.61 15.42
N PRO A 91 -5.69 1.01 15.92
CA PRO A 91 -6.69 1.69 15.11
C PRO A 91 -6.20 2.99 14.45
N ASN A 92 -5.36 3.75 15.15
CA ASN A 92 -4.71 4.96 14.63
C ASN A 92 -3.78 4.66 13.44
N VAL A 93 -3.00 3.57 13.51
CA VAL A 93 -2.16 3.12 12.41
C VAL A 93 -3.00 2.73 11.20
N LEU A 94 -4.07 1.96 11.41
CA LEU A 94 -4.99 1.59 10.33
C LEU A 94 -5.66 2.81 9.69
N HIS A 95 -6.05 3.80 10.50
CA HIS A 95 -6.60 5.07 10.00
C HIS A 95 -5.60 5.79 9.09
N LYS A 96 -4.35 5.93 9.55
CA LYS A 96 -3.28 6.55 8.78
C LYS A 96 -2.96 5.79 7.48
N LEU A 97 -2.96 4.46 7.50
CA LEU A 97 -2.69 3.63 6.32
C LEU A 97 -3.84 3.64 5.30
N LEU A 98 -5.09 3.53 5.76
CA LEU A 98 -6.24 3.29 4.88
C LEU A 98 -6.96 4.58 4.46
N ILE A 99 -7.08 5.54 5.37
CA ILE A 99 -7.84 6.78 5.17
C ILE A 99 -6.91 7.91 4.76
N GLU A 100 -5.91 8.22 5.59
CA GLU A 100 -4.98 9.33 5.33
C GLU A 100 -3.98 8.98 4.21
N ARG A 101 -3.85 7.69 3.87
CA ARG A 101 -2.91 7.17 2.86
C ARG A 101 -1.44 7.51 3.15
N ASN A 102 -1.11 7.77 4.41
CA ASN A 102 0.25 8.09 4.84
C ASN A 102 1.19 6.92 4.56
N ALA A 103 2.21 7.15 3.73
CA ALA A 103 3.24 6.16 3.48
C ALA A 103 4.00 5.83 4.79
N PRO A 104 4.03 4.56 5.22
CA PRO A 104 4.85 4.18 6.37
C PRO A 104 6.33 4.38 6.05
N ALA A 105 7.12 4.72 7.08
CA ALA A 105 8.57 4.85 6.96
C ALA A 105 9.28 3.48 6.84
N VAL A 106 8.51 2.39 6.96
CA VAL A 106 8.97 1.02 7.07
C VAL A 106 8.39 0.14 5.95
N ARG A 107 9.02 -1.01 5.69
CA ARG A 107 8.56 -1.98 4.69
C ARG A 107 7.54 -2.94 5.30
N LEU A 108 6.87 -3.73 4.45
CA LEU A 108 5.95 -4.80 4.89
C LEU A 108 6.59 -5.75 5.91
N LYS A 109 7.87 -6.09 5.74
CA LYS A 109 8.58 -6.96 6.68
C LYS A 109 8.67 -6.37 8.10
N ASP A 110 8.74 -5.04 8.19
CA ASP A 110 8.95 -4.31 9.43
C ASP A 110 7.61 -4.17 10.19
N LEU A 111 6.50 -4.12 9.45
CA LEU A 111 5.15 -4.19 10.01
C LEU A 111 4.93 -5.48 10.82
N TRP A 112 5.56 -6.60 10.45
CA TRP A 112 5.47 -7.84 11.24
C TRP A 112 6.01 -7.67 12.66
N TYR A 113 7.08 -6.89 12.84
CA TYR A 113 7.63 -6.60 14.17
C TYR A 113 6.78 -5.56 14.90
N ALA A 114 6.24 -4.57 14.18
CA ALA A 114 5.38 -3.55 14.78
C ALA A 114 4.09 -4.13 15.38
N ILE A 115 3.54 -5.22 14.81
CA ILE A 115 2.35 -5.91 15.33
C ILE A 115 2.57 -6.46 16.75
N ASP A 116 3.79 -6.87 17.08
CA ASP A 116 4.13 -7.42 18.40
C ASP A 116 4.30 -6.33 19.48
N LEU A 117 4.36 -5.05 19.08
CA LEU A 117 4.48 -3.92 20.01
C LEU A 117 3.13 -3.53 20.61
N PRO A 118 3.11 -2.95 21.83
CA PRO A 118 1.92 -2.31 22.38
C PRO A 118 1.37 -1.27 21.41
N TRP A 119 0.03 -1.17 21.28
CA TRP A 119 -0.62 -0.23 20.34
C TRP A 119 -0.12 1.22 20.46
N ALA A 120 0.21 1.68 21.68
CA ALA A 120 0.75 3.01 21.93
C ALA A 120 2.11 3.26 21.23
N GLU A 121 2.89 2.22 20.97
CA GLU A 121 4.23 2.29 20.37
C GLU A 121 4.22 2.04 18.86
N GLN A 122 3.15 1.41 18.34
CA GLN A 122 3.08 1.01 16.92
C GLN A 122 3.17 2.20 15.96
N ASP A 123 2.51 3.32 16.29
CA ASP A 123 2.52 4.51 15.44
C ASP A 123 3.94 5.07 15.25
N ALA A 124 4.68 5.21 16.34
CA ALA A 124 6.06 5.67 16.30
C ALA A 124 6.96 4.68 15.56
N ALA A 125 6.79 3.37 15.77
CA ALA A 125 7.58 2.35 15.10
C ALA A 125 7.36 2.32 13.57
N ILE A 126 6.15 2.62 13.10
CA ILE A 126 5.77 2.52 11.68
C ILE A 126 6.06 3.82 10.91
N TYR A 127 5.87 4.98 11.54
CA TYR A 127 5.92 6.28 10.85
C TYR A 127 7.15 7.12 11.18
N LYS A 128 7.88 6.84 12.26
CA LYS A 128 9.08 7.63 12.58
C LYS A 128 10.22 7.17 11.67
N THR A 129 10.74 8.08 10.85
CA THR A 129 11.91 7.85 10.02
C THR A 129 13.07 7.41 10.90
N ARG A 130 13.76 6.32 10.52
CA ARG A 130 15.07 6.01 11.08
C ARG A 130 15.97 7.19 10.70
N THR A 131 16.16 8.14 11.60
CA THR A 131 17.10 9.25 11.44
C THR A 131 18.46 8.65 11.18
N VAL A 132 18.89 8.64 9.92
CA VAL A 132 20.28 8.39 9.57
C VAL A 132 21.00 9.68 9.95
N PRO A 133 21.89 9.69 10.96
CA PRO A 133 22.64 10.89 11.27
C PRO A 133 23.50 11.25 10.05
N SER A 134 23.30 12.44 9.51
CA SER A 134 24.19 13.03 8.52
C SER A 134 25.55 13.26 9.19
N ASN A 135 26.59 12.65 8.64
CA ASN A 135 27.99 12.91 8.96
C ASN A 135 28.59 13.76 7.84
#